data_AF-A0A919Q1S4-F1
#
_entry.id   AF-A0A919Q1S4-F1
#
_cell.length_a   1.000
_cell.length_b   1.000
_cell.length_c   1.000
_cell.angle_alpha   90.00
_cell.angle_beta   90.00
_cell.angle_gamma   90.00
#
_symmetry.space_group_name_H-M   'P 1'
#
loop_
_entity.id
_entity.type
_entity.pdbx_description
1 polymer ?
#
loop_
_entity_poly.entity_id
_entity_poly.type
_entity_poly.pdbx_seq_one_letter_code
_entity_poly.pdbx_strand_id
1 'polypeptide(L)'
;MHGPGELIALIPAMLGFQPRESVVVVALSARGAIEVTLRVDRADLVAPDVAHEAGAAVAAQLRRVTASSAIVVSFTQYDVSLGCDAVDAVAAAVRPVVDRVTAWTTDGRTFRAPGCADPQCCPPHGTQVPAAPAIEDGEALPSRVVARRAQTRAADAPEHDRRRAARAGDRWWSRREREPASWRREALRCLDRSMAPDGEVLDLGRAAVCLRDVRVRDALIIQWLGGSARAIGDVLEGRSTAEVSQALDGALRDVDRPAPRPGDVRRALMWCRRVNALARKRDRAPIHALAAVLHWYDGALDQASVAAQEALTCDHGYSLAGLIADVCAAGLEPAWMRR
;
A
#
# COMPACT_ATOMS: atom_id res chain seq x y z
N MET A 1 11.66 22.01 18.69
CA MET A 1 12.37 21.35 17.57
C MET A 1 13.64 22.12 17.30
N HIS A 2 14.77 21.61 17.79
CA HIS A 2 16.09 22.23 17.74
C HIS A 2 16.92 21.79 16.52
N GLY A 3 16.36 20.97 15.62
CA GLY A 3 17.02 20.61 14.36
C GLY A 3 16.29 19.55 13.52
N PRO A 4 16.75 19.30 12.28
CA PRO A 4 16.12 18.34 11.36
C PRO A 4 16.14 16.90 11.88
N GLY A 5 17.19 16.51 12.62
CA GLY A 5 17.29 15.17 13.22
C GLY A 5 16.17 14.88 14.22
N GLU A 6 15.80 15.84 15.07
CA GLU A 6 14.71 15.67 16.04
C GLU A 6 13.37 15.43 15.35
N LEU A 7 13.08 16.17 14.28
CA LEU A 7 11.86 15.96 13.51
C LEU A 7 11.84 14.58 12.86
N ILE A 8 12.96 14.16 12.24
CA ILE A 8 13.07 12.83 11.62
C ILE A 8 12.85 11.72 12.66
N ALA A 9 13.41 11.87 13.86
CA ALA A 9 13.24 10.93 14.97
C ALA A 9 11.77 10.87 15.47
N LEU A 10 11.00 11.95 15.33
CA LEU A 10 9.60 12.03 15.74
C LEU A 10 8.63 11.43 14.71
N ILE A 11 9.03 11.32 13.44
CA ILE A 11 8.16 10.83 12.35
C ILE A 11 7.55 9.46 12.64
N PRO A 12 8.29 8.43 13.11
CA PRO A 12 7.69 7.14 13.41
C PRO A 12 6.57 7.23 14.45
N ALA A 13 6.77 8.01 15.51
CA ALA A 13 5.74 8.24 16.53
C ALA A 13 4.52 8.98 15.95
N MET A 14 4.75 9.97 15.08
CA MET A 14 3.66 10.65 14.37
C MET A 14 2.88 9.74 13.43
N LEU A 15 3.50 8.69 12.88
CA LEU A 15 2.84 7.74 11.99
C LEU A 15 2.24 6.54 12.74
N GLY A 16 2.67 6.28 13.98
CA GLY A 16 2.32 5.08 14.73
C GLY A 16 3.10 3.82 14.32
N PHE A 17 4.04 3.93 13.37
CA PHE A 17 4.88 2.82 12.89
C PHE A 17 6.20 3.33 12.30
N GLN A 18 7.18 2.44 12.16
CA GLN A 18 8.45 2.77 11.50
C GLN A 18 8.31 2.78 9.97
N PRO A 19 8.41 3.93 9.28
CA PRO A 19 8.33 3.97 7.83
C PRO A 19 9.54 3.28 7.20
N ARG A 20 9.28 2.41 6.22
CA ARG A 20 10.30 1.76 5.38
C ARG A 20 9.97 2.00 3.91
N GLU A 21 10.98 2.26 3.09
CA GLU A 21 10.83 2.53 1.64
C GLU A 21 9.67 3.49 1.34
N SER A 22 9.68 4.65 2.00
CA SER A 22 8.56 5.60 2.02
C SER A 22 9.05 7.04 1.98
N VAL A 23 8.29 7.93 1.36
CA VAL A 23 8.47 9.38 1.47
C VAL A 23 7.40 9.95 2.41
N VAL A 24 7.84 10.66 3.44
CA VAL A 24 6.97 11.32 4.42
C VAL A 24 6.99 12.82 4.17
N VAL A 25 5.82 13.44 4.17
CA VAL A 25 5.65 14.89 4.01
C VAL A 25 5.01 15.46 5.27
N VAL A 26 5.74 16.30 5.98
CA VAL A 26 5.26 17.05 7.14
C VAL A 26 4.93 18.47 6.69
N ALA A 27 3.65 18.83 6.74
CA ALA A 27 3.19 20.16 6.39
C ALA A 27 3.12 21.04 7.64
N LEU A 28 3.63 22.27 7.52
CA LEU A 28 3.72 23.24 8.61
C LEU A 28 2.92 24.50 8.26
N SER A 29 2.25 25.08 9.25
CA SER A 29 1.64 26.41 9.12
C SER A 29 2.69 27.52 9.16
N ALA A 30 2.26 28.77 8.91
CA ALA A 30 3.11 29.95 9.00
C ALA A 30 3.75 30.13 10.39
N ARG A 31 3.12 29.60 11.44
CA ARG A 31 3.65 29.63 12.82
C ARG A 31 4.60 28.46 13.12
N GLY A 32 4.86 27.59 12.15
CA GLY A 32 5.71 26.42 12.31
C GLY A 32 5.06 25.24 13.04
N ALA A 33 3.74 25.26 13.26
CA ALA A 33 3.02 24.14 13.84
C ALA A 33 2.77 23.05 12.78
N ILE A 34 2.80 21.78 13.19
CA ILE A 34 2.52 20.64 12.31
C ILE A 34 1.03 20.56 12.05
N GLU A 35 0.62 20.68 10.79
CA GLU A 35 -0.78 20.63 10.36
C GLU A 35 -1.19 19.23 9.89
N VAL A 36 -0.30 18.55 9.15
CA VAL A 36 -0.52 17.18 8.68
C VAL A 36 0.80 16.46 8.40
N THR A 37 0.83 15.15 8.65
CA THR A 37 1.91 14.25 8.25
C THR A 37 1.37 13.21 7.27
N LEU A 38 1.90 13.20 6.05
CA LEU A 38 1.47 12.33 4.97
C LEU A 38 2.58 11.33 4.64
N ARG A 39 2.22 10.14 4.18
CA ARG A 39 3.16 9.10 3.76
C ARG A 39 2.84 8.63 2.36
N VAL A 40 3.85 8.41 1.55
CA VAL A 40 3.75 7.88 0.18
C VAL A 40 4.75 6.74 0.05
N ASP A 41 4.38 5.63 -0.56
CA ASP A 41 5.34 4.56 -0.82
C ASP A 41 6.36 5.00 -1.85
N ARG A 42 7.64 4.72 -1.60
CA ARG A 42 8.72 5.10 -2.53
C ARG A 42 8.57 4.41 -3.89
N ALA A 43 7.97 3.22 -3.91
CA ALA A 43 7.65 2.47 -5.12
C ALA A 43 6.60 3.18 -6.02
N ASP A 44 5.77 4.06 -5.45
CA ASP A 44 4.78 4.83 -6.22
C ASP A 44 5.40 6.08 -6.85
N LEU A 45 6.61 6.42 -6.45
CA LEU A 45 7.32 7.63 -6.86
C LEU A 45 8.43 7.35 -7.89
N VAL A 46 8.64 6.09 -8.26
CA VAL A 46 9.62 5.69 -9.30
C VAL A 46 9.02 5.58 -10.70
N ALA A 47 7.69 5.48 -10.82
CA ALA A 47 7.00 5.46 -12.12
C ALA A 47 6.41 6.86 -12.40
N PRO A 48 6.74 7.55 -13.51
CA PRO A 48 6.39 8.95 -13.74
C PRO A 48 4.90 9.29 -13.58
N ASP A 49 4.00 8.49 -14.19
CA ASP A 49 2.56 8.74 -14.14
C ASP A 49 2.01 8.60 -12.71
N VAL A 50 2.42 7.54 -12.01
CA VAL A 50 2.01 7.27 -10.62
C VAL A 50 2.58 8.34 -9.68
N ALA A 51 3.83 8.76 -9.92
CA ALA A 51 4.51 9.78 -9.14
C ALA A 51 3.81 11.14 -9.27
N HIS A 52 3.36 11.48 -10.48
CA HIS A 52 2.61 12.71 -10.74
C HIS A 52 1.30 12.75 -9.94
N GLU A 53 0.52 11.67 -9.98
CA GLU A 53 -0.73 11.56 -9.22
C GLU A 53 -0.49 11.61 -7.71
N ALA A 54 0.55 10.92 -7.23
CA ALA A 54 0.87 10.88 -5.81
C ALA A 54 1.29 12.26 -5.30
N GLY A 55 2.16 12.94 -6.05
CA GLY A 55 2.54 14.33 -5.78
C GLY A 55 1.33 15.27 -5.82
N ALA A 56 0.45 15.14 -6.80
CA ALA A 56 -0.76 15.96 -6.89
C ALA A 56 -1.71 15.75 -5.71
N ALA A 57 -1.86 14.51 -5.24
CA ALA A 57 -2.65 14.18 -4.06
C ALA A 57 -2.05 14.77 -2.78
N VAL A 58 -0.73 14.73 -2.60
CA VAL A 58 -0.03 15.40 -1.51
C VAL A 58 -0.27 16.91 -1.58
N ALA A 59 -0.04 17.54 -2.72
CA ALA A 59 -0.24 18.98 -2.91
C ALA A 59 -1.69 19.42 -2.63
N ALA A 60 -2.67 18.58 -2.98
CA ALA A 60 -4.07 18.83 -2.65
C ALA A 60 -4.34 18.83 -1.13
N GLN A 61 -3.70 17.93 -0.36
CA GLN A 61 -3.82 17.94 1.11
C GLN A 61 -3.15 19.18 1.73
N LEU A 62 -1.96 19.55 1.26
CA LEU A 62 -1.27 20.76 1.74
C LEU A 62 -2.10 22.03 1.53
N ARG A 63 -2.78 22.15 0.39
CA ARG A 63 -3.73 23.26 0.13
C ARG A 63 -4.92 23.25 1.10
N ARG A 64 -5.47 22.07 1.41
CA ARG A 64 -6.62 21.94 2.32
C ARG A 64 -6.30 22.38 3.75
N VAL A 65 -5.08 22.16 4.20
CA VAL A 65 -4.62 22.60 5.54
C VAL A 65 -3.93 23.96 5.50
N THR A 66 -3.92 24.66 4.35
CA THR A 66 -3.26 25.96 4.18
C THR A 66 -1.81 25.97 4.67
N ALA A 67 -1.05 24.93 4.31
CA ALA A 67 0.35 24.81 4.71
C ALA A 67 1.19 25.96 4.14
N SER A 68 2.11 26.50 4.93
CA SER A 68 3.07 27.53 4.50
C SER A 68 4.43 26.94 4.13
N SER A 69 4.80 25.81 4.74
CA SER A 69 6.01 25.07 4.34
C SER A 69 5.81 23.56 4.43
N ALA A 70 6.66 22.82 3.73
CA ALA A 70 6.65 21.37 3.72
C ALA A 70 8.05 20.80 3.93
N ILE A 71 8.12 19.74 4.72
CA ILE A 71 9.32 18.95 4.95
C ILE A 71 9.10 17.59 4.32
N VAL A 72 9.99 17.18 3.41
CA VAL A 72 9.94 15.91 2.68
C VAL A 72 11.09 15.02 3.14
N VAL A 73 10.79 13.85 3.67
CA VAL A 73 11.79 12.91 4.19
C VAL A 73 11.63 11.56 3.51
N SER A 74 12.64 11.10 2.79
CA SER A 74 12.66 9.74 2.22
C SER A 74 13.33 8.76 3.17
N PHE A 75 12.58 7.78 3.66
CA PHE A 75 13.04 6.64 4.43
C PHE A 75 13.37 5.50 3.47
N THR A 76 14.65 5.17 3.35
CA THR A 76 15.16 4.19 2.37
C THR A 76 16.45 3.55 2.85
N GLN A 77 16.62 2.25 2.59
CA GLN A 77 17.90 1.56 2.78
C GLN A 77 18.83 1.66 1.57
N TYR A 78 18.31 2.11 0.42
CA TYR A 78 19.12 2.38 -0.77
C TYR A 78 20.01 3.60 -0.58
N ASP A 79 21.23 3.54 -1.12
CA ASP A 79 22.11 4.71 -1.22
C ASP A 79 21.53 5.70 -2.23
N VAL A 80 21.15 6.87 -1.73
CA VAL A 80 20.56 8.00 -2.47
C VAL A 80 21.33 9.29 -2.14
N SER A 81 22.61 9.16 -1.82
CA SER A 81 23.49 10.29 -1.46
C SER A 81 23.61 11.33 -2.58
N LEU A 82 23.70 10.88 -3.83
CA LEU A 82 23.83 11.74 -5.01
C LEU A 82 22.52 12.43 -5.44
N GLY A 83 21.38 12.00 -4.92
CA GLY A 83 20.06 12.47 -5.33
C GLY A 83 18.98 11.45 -5.01
N CYS A 84 17.71 11.87 -4.96
CA CYS A 84 16.61 10.98 -4.63
C CYS A 84 15.36 11.33 -5.46
N ASP A 85 15.17 10.61 -6.57
CA ASP A 85 14.05 10.81 -7.50
C ASP A 85 12.68 10.84 -6.80
N ALA A 86 12.50 10.01 -5.77
CA ALA A 86 11.25 9.97 -5.02
C ALA A 86 11.00 11.26 -4.22
N VAL A 87 12.06 11.84 -3.63
CA VAL A 87 11.98 13.16 -2.99
C VAL A 87 11.71 14.23 -4.04
N ASP A 88 12.43 14.18 -5.15
CA ASP A 88 12.34 15.18 -6.22
C ASP A 88 10.93 15.21 -6.83
N ALA A 89 10.33 14.06 -7.08
CA ALA A 89 8.96 13.93 -7.58
C ALA A 89 7.94 14.59 -6.64
N VAL A 90 8.03 14.32 -5.33
CA VAL A 90 7.13 14.92 -4.34
C VAL A 90 7.41 16.41 -4.17
N ALA A 91 8.69 16.80 -4.07
CA ALA A 91 9.13 18.18 -3.91
C ALA A 91 8.66 19.05 -5.07
N ALA A 92 8.77 18.57 -6.31
CA ALA A 92 8.29 19.26 -7.50
C ALA A 92 6.77 19.51 -7.47
N ALA A 93 5.99 18.54 -6.98
CA ALA A 93 4.54 18.67 -6.90
C ALA A 93 4.07 19.61 -5.77
N VAL A 94 4.80 19.69 -4.66
CA VAL A 94 4.41 20.53 -3.50
C VAL A 94 4.94 21.96 -3.58
N ARG A 95 6.05 22.21 -4.28
CA ARG A 95 6.67 23.54 -4.38
C ARG A 95 5.73 24.66 -4.87
N PRO A 96 4.75 24.40 -5.77
CA PRO A 96 3.78 25.42 -6.17
C PRO A 96 2.71 25.76 -5.12
N VAL A 97 2.61 25.02 -4.01
CA VAL A 97 1.54 25.18 -3.01
C VAL A 97 2.01 25.61 -1.63
N VAL A 98 3.32 25.72 -1.42
CA VAL A 98 3.93 26.19 -0.16
C VAL A 98 5.09 27.13 -0.46
N ASP A 99 5.43 28.01 0.48
CA ASP A 99 6.50 29.00 0.31
C ASP A 99 7.89 28.36 0.36
N ARG A 100 8.02 27.26 1.11
CA ARG A 100 9.30 26.58 1.32
C ARG A 100 9.15 25.07 1.38
N VAL A 101 10.04 24.38 0.67
CA VAL A 101 10.21 22.93 0.73
C VAL A 101 11.60 22.63 1.24
N THR A 102 11.70 21.79 2.26
CA THR A 102 12.98 21.25 2.75
C THR A 102 12.98 19.74 2.63
N ALA A 103 14.11 19.15 2.27
CA ALA A 103 14.20 17.76 1.88
C ALA A 103 15.35 17.04 2.56
N TRP A 104 15.09 15.82 3.02
CA TRP A 104 16.09 14.92 3.61
C TRP A 104 15.89 13.47 3.15
N THR A 105 16.95 12.69 3.23
CA THR A 105 16.94 11.23 3.09
C THR A 105 17.47 10.62 4.37
N THR A 106 16.95 9.45 4.75
CA THR A 106 17.36 8.74 5.95
C THR A 106 17.21 7.23 5.79
N ASP A 107 18.13 6.48 6.38
CA ASP A 107 18.02 5.02 6.57
C ASP A 107 17.42 4.64 7.94
N GLY A 108 16.98 5.64 8.70
CA GLY A 108 16.50 5.53 10.08
C GLY A 108 17.60 5.68 11.14
N ARG A 109 18.88 5.69 10.77
CA ARG A 109 20.03 5.89 11.68
C ARG A 109 20.76 7.19 11.40
N THR A 110 20.92 7.51 10.12
CA THR A 110 21.57 8.73 9.64
C THR A 110 20.66 9.46 8.68
N PHE A 111 20.85 10.77 8.56
CA PHE A 111 20.13 11.58 7.59
C PHE A 111 21.09 12.52 6.84
N ARG A 112 20.67 12.89 5.62
CA ARG A 112 21.43 13.71 4.67
C ARG A 112 20.47 14.59 3.88
N ALA A 113 20.97 15.71 3.34
CA ALA A 113 20.27 16.43 2.28
C ALA A 113 20.58 15.75 0.93
N PRO A 114 19.58 15.39 0.12
CA PRO A 114 19.81 14.71 -1.16
C PRO A 114 20.63 15.58 -2.11
N GLY A 115 21.70 15.02 -2.69
CA GLY A 115 22.56 15.71 -3.66
C GLY A 115 23.50 16.78 -3.07
N CYS A 116 23.57 16.92 -1.75
CA CYS A 116 24.50 17.86 -1.11
C CYS A 116 25.91 17.27 -1.05
N ALA A 117 26.88 17.98 -1.64
CA ALA A 117 28.29 17.59 -1.67
C ALA A 117 29.17 18.37 -0.67
N ASP A 118 28.58 19.24 0.15
CA ASP A 118 29.30 20.01 1.17
C ASP A 118 29.56 19.13 2.40
N PRO A 119 30.83 18.80 2.73
CA PRO A 119 31.16 17.93 3.85
C PRO A 119 30.88 18.55 5.23
N GLN A 120 30.73 19.88 5.33
CA GLN A 120 30.34 20.55 6.58
C GLN A 120 28.83 20.48 6.80
N CYS A 121 28.04 20.51 5.73
CA CYS A 121 26.58 20.36 5.77
C CYS A 121 26.15 18.88 5.85
N CYS A 122 26.77 18.03 5.05
CA CYS A 122 26.47 16.60 4.90
C CYS A 122 27.77 15.78 5.00
N PRO A 123 28.12 15.31 6.21
CA PRO A 123 29.29 14.46 6.40
C PRO A 123 29.20 13.18 5.55
N PRO A 124 30.32 12.55 5.17
CA PRO A 124 30.33 11.35 4.32
C PRO A 124 29.49 10.18 4.88
N HIS A 125 29.41 10.05 6.21
CA HIS A 125 28.61 9.03 6.88
C HIS A 125 27.17 9.49 7.20
N GLY A 126 26.78 10.70 6.79
CA GLY A 126 25.56 11.38 7.22
C GLY A 126 25.59 11.86 8.67
N THR A 127 24.58 12.64 9.04
CA THR A 127 24.39 13.12 10.41
C THR A 127 23.53 12.11 11.16
N GLN A 128 23.89 11.75 12.40
CA GLN A 128 23.11 10.80 13.21
C GLN A 128 21.70 11.34 13.48
N VAL A 129 20.70 10.49 13.32
CA VAL A 129 19.35 10.75 13.82
C VAL A 129 19.39 10.54 15.34
N PRO A 130 19.01 11.54 16.16
CA PRO A 130 18.98 11.39 17.61
C PRO A 130 17.95 10.33 18.02
N ALA A 131 18.07 9.84 19.26
CA ALA A 131 17.02 9.02 19.84
C ALA A 131 15.69 9.78 19.83
N ALA A 132 14.59 9.07 19.55
CA ALA A 132 13.27 9.67 19.64
C ALA A 132 13.06 10.21 21.07
N PRO A 133 12.53 11.44 21.22
CA PRO A 133 12.22 11.97 22.55
C PRO A 133 11.23 11.03 23.23
N ALA A 134 11.44 10.75 24.53
CA ALA A 134 10.45 10.06 25.33
C ALA A 134 9.19 10.94 25.38
N ILE A 135 8.11 10.46 24.78
CA ILE A 135 6.81 11.12 24.89
C ILE A 135 6.32 10.79 26.29
N GLU A 136 6.37 11.74 27.21
CA GLU A 136 5.80 11.57 28.55
C GLU A 136 4.29 11.35 28.45
N ASP A 137 3.76 10.38 29.18
CA ASP A 137 2.33 10.04 29.23
C ASP A 137 1.50 11.29 29.58
N GLY A 138 0.99 12.00 28.57
CA GLY A 138 0.16 13.18 28.75
C GLY A 138 0.38 14.32 27.74
N GLU A 139 1.54 14.38 27.05
CA GLU A 139 1.70 15.30 25.92
C GLU A 139 1.10 14.67 24.66
N ALA A 140 -0.20 14.93 24.46
CA ALA A 140 -0.82 14.67 23.18
C ALA A 140 -0.09 15.47 22.10
N LEU A 141 0.68 14.78 21.24
CA LEU A 141 1.17 15.36 19.99
C LEU A 141 -0.02 16.05 19.30
N PRO A 142 0.03 17.38 19.07
CA PRO A 142 -1.03 18.09 18.40
C PRO A 142 -0.94 17.75 16.92
N SER A 143 -1.40 16.57 16.58
CA SER A 143 -1.52 16.14 15.21
C SER A 143 -2.88 15.49 15.07
N ARG A 144 -3.74 16.12 14.27
CA ARG A 144 -4.64 15.34 13.44
C ARG A 144 -3.73 14.53 12.51
N VAL A 145 -3.20 13.42 13.03
CA VAL A 145 -2.49 12.41 12.25
C VAL A 145 -3.52 11.80 11.33
N VAL A 146 -3.71 12.45 10.20
CA VAL A 146 -4.25 11.80 9.04
C VAL A 146 -3.01 11.28 8.33
N ALA A 147 -2.47 10.15 8.82
CA ALA A 147 -1.54 9.31 8.07
C ALA A 147 -2.29 8.69 6.87
N ARG A 148 -2.90 9.54 6.05
CA ARG A 148 -3.39 9.15 4.75
C ARG A 148 -2.14 8.88 3.95
N ARG A 149 -1.99 7.61 3.55
CA ARG A 149 -1.39 7.32 2.25
C ARG A 149 -2.04 8.30 1.28
N ALA A 150 -1.26 9.13 0.58
CA ALA A 150 -1.79 9.81 -0.59
C ALA A 150 -2.09 8.69 -1.58
N GLN A 151 -3.22 8.01 -1.39
CA GLN A 151 -3.73 7.00 -2.28
C GLN A 151 -4.05 7.77 -3.55
N THR A 152 -3.10 7.71 -4.47
CA THR A 152 -3.43 7.66 -5.86
C THR A 152 -4.50 6.58 -5.99
N ARG A 153 -5.76 7.02 -6.14
CA ARG A 153 -6.70 6.18 -6.88
C ARG A 153 -5.94 5.86 -8.15
N ALA A 154 -5.51 4.61 -8.32
CA ALA A 154 -4.80 4.20 -9.52
C ALA A 154 -5.59 4.79 -10.68
N ALA A 155 -5.01 5.73 -11.44
CA ALA A 155 -5.77 6.35 -12.50
C ALA A 155 -6.33 5.26 -13.39
N ASP A 156 -7.58 5.49 -13.79
CA ASP A 156 -8.20 4.63 -14.77
C ASP A 156 -7.28 4.57 -15.99
N ALA A 157 -6.97 3.34 -16.41
CA ALA A 157 -6.22 3.14 -17.64
C ALA A 157 -6.95 3.80 -18.83
N PRO A 158 -6.24 4.08 -19.93
CA PRO A 158 -6.85 4.65 -21.12
C PRO A 158 -8.14 3.94 -21.51
N GLU A 159 -9.15 4.70 -21.97
CA GLU A 159 -10.49 4.15 -22.24
C GLU A 159 -10.45 2.98 -23.23
N HIS A 160 -9.56 3.03 -24.22
CA HIS A 160 -9.40 1.96 -25.20
C HIS A 160 -8.99 0.63 -24.54
N ASP A 161 -8.08 0.66 -23.56
CA ASP A 161 -7.63 -0.52 -22.84
C ASP A 161 -8.68 -1.03 -21.86
N ARG A 162 -9.37 -0.12 -21.15
CA ARG A 162 -10.53 -0.49 -20.32
C ARG A 162 -11.60 -1.21 -21.13
N ARG A 163 -11.91 -0.73 -22.34
CA ARG A 163 -12.87 -1.40 -23.25
C ARG A 163 -12.38 -2.77 -23.71
N ARG A 164 -11.09 -2.92 -24.05
CA ARG A 164 -10.49 -4.20 -24.46
C ARG A 164 -10.50 -5.22 -23.31
N ALA A 165 -10.03 -4.83 -22.13
CA ALA A 165 -10.03 -5.63 -20.91
C ALA A 165 -11.46 -6.08 -20.55
N ALA A 166 -12.42 -5.16 -20.57
CA ALA A 166 -13.81 -5.45 -20.26
C ALA A 166 -14.45 -6.47 -21.23
N ARG A 167 -14.20 -6.34 -22.54
CA ARG A 167 -14.67 -7.32 -23.55
C ARG A 167 -14.02 -8.69 -23.36
N ALA A 168 -12.73 -8.74 -23.01
CA ALA A 168 -12.05 -10.00 -22.71
C ALA A 168 -12.64 -10.67 -21.47
N GLY A 169 -12.90 -9.90 -20.41
CA GLY A 169 -13.57 -10.36 -19.20
C GLY A 169 -14.98 -10.89 -19.46
N ASP A 170 -15.82 -10.18 -20.22
CA ASP A 170 -17.19 -10.64 -20.53
C ASP A 170 -17.20 -11.97 -21.29
N ARG A 171 -16.34 -12.11 -22.32
CA ARG A 171 -16.18 -13.37 -23.07
C ARG A 171 -15.64 -14.52 -22.21
N TRP A 172 -14.82 -14.20 -21.21
CA TRP A 172 -14.29 -15.19 -20.28
C TRP A 172 -15.36 -15.64 -19.28
N TRP A 173 -16.09 -14.69 -18.72
CA TRP A 173 -17.13 -14.94 -17.73
C TRP A 173 -18.28 -15.78 -18.29
N SER A 174 -18.69 -15.55 -19.55
CA SER A 174 -19.77 -16.31 -20.19
C SER A 174 -19.47 -17.81 -20.37
N ARG A 175 -18.20 -18.23 -20.28
CA ARG A 175 -17.80 -19.64 -20.37
C ARG A 175 -17.97 -20.40 -19.06
N ARG A 176 -18.15 -19.69 -17.93
CA ARG A 176 -18.21 -20.25 -16.57
C ARG A 176 -19.36 -21.26 -16.40
N GLU A 177 -20.51 -20.99 -17.01
CA GLU A 177 -21.73 -21.79 -16.80
C GLU A 177 -21.66 -23.19 -17.41
N ARG A 178 -20.84 -23.39 -18.45
CA ARG A 178 -20.74 -24.67 -19.15
C ARG A 178 -20.05 -25.74 -18.29
N GLU A 179 -18.93 -25.37 -17.68
CA GLU A 179 -18.13 -26.27 -16.84
C GLU A 179 -17.53 -25.50 -15.64
N PRO A 180 -18.32 -25.27 -14.57
CA PRO A 180 -17.90 -24.39 -13.48
C PRO A 180 -16.61 -24.84 -12.78
N ALA A 181 -16.42 -26.15 -12.61
CA ALA A 181 -15.24 -26.70 -11.91
C ALA A 181 -13.95 -26.52 -12.72
N SER A 182 -13.96 -26.85 -14.02
CA SER A 182 -12.79 -26.67 -14.90
C SER A 182 -12.49 -25.18 -15.09
N TRP A 183 -13.54 -24.35 -15.24
CA TRP A 183 -13.41 -22.90 -15.33
C TRP A 183 -12.73 -22.29 -14.09
N ARG A 184 -13.08 -22.71 -12.87
CA ARG A 184 -12.45 -22.17 -11.64
C ARG A 184 -10.96 -22.49 -11.55
N ARG A 185 -10.56 -23.71 -11.91
CA ARG A 185 -9.13 -24.08 -11.94
C ARG A 185 -8.37 -23.27 -12.97
N GLU A 186 -8.96 -23.04 -14.14
CA GLU A 186 -8.35 -22.19 -15.16
C GLU A 186 -8.37 -20.71 -14.77
N ALA A 187 -9.39 -20.24 -14.06
CA ALA A 187 -9.48 -18.88 -13.55
C ALA A 187 -8.33 -18.59 -12.58
N LEU A 188 -8.01 -19.51 -11.66
CA LEU A 188 -6.86 -19.35 -10.77
C LEU A 188 -5.53 -19.26 -11.54
N ARG A 189 -5.30 -20.15 -12.51
CA ARG A 189 -4.12 -20.07 -13.39
C ARG A 189 -4.05 -18.76 -14.18
N CYS A 190 -5.20 -18.23 -14.59
CA CYS A 190 -5.28 -16.93 -15.25
C CYS A 190 -4.87 -15.80 -14.32
N LEU A 191 -5.24 -15.85 -13.03
CA LEU A 191 -4.80 -14.89 -12.02
C LEU A 191 -3.27 -14.94 -11.87
N ASP A 192 -2.69 -16.13 -11.75
CA ASP A 192 -1.23 -16.30 -11.65
C ASP A 192 -0.49 -15.72 -12.85
N ARG A 193 -0.94 -16.03 -14.07
CA ARG A 193 -0.34 -15.46 -15.31
C ARG A 193 -0.44 -13.94 -15.33
N SER A 194 -1.57 -13.38 -14.91
CA SER A 194 -1.77 -11.93 -14.92
C SER A 194 -0.90 -11.17 -13.90
N MET A 195 -0.35 -11.85 -12.88
CA MET A 195 0.60 -11.26 -11.93
C MET A 195 2.00 -11.08 -12.50
N ALA A 196 2.29 -11.64 -13.68
CA ALA A 196 3.55 -11.42 -14.36
C ALA A 196 3.75 -9.92 -14.66
N PRO A 197 5.00 -9.39 -14.59
CA PRO A 197 5.28 -7.97 -14.83
C PRO A 197 4.77 -7.47 -16.19
N ASP A 198 4.84 -8.33 -17.20
CA ASP A 198 4.43 -8.14 -18.58
C ASP A 198 2.97 -8.55 -18.85
N GLY A 199 2.18 -8.81 -17.79
CA GLY A 199 0.78 -9.25 -17.92
C GLY A 199 -0.04 -8.37 -18.87
N GLU A 200 -0.66 -9.00 -19.87
CA GLU A 200 -1.39 -8.32 -20.93
C GLU A 200 -2.69 -7.68 -20.41
N VAL A 201 -3.12 -6.59 -21.07
CA VAL A 201 -4.41 -5.91 -20.80
C VAL A 201 -5.58 -6.90 -20.79
N LEU A 202 -5.54 -7.92 -21.66
CA LEU A 202 -6.61 -8.92 -21.76
C LEU A 202 -6.64 -9.84 -20.54
N ASP A 203 -5.49 -10.24 -20.02
CA ASP A 203 -5.38 -11.09 -18.83
C ASP A 203 -5.77 -10.35 -17.56
N LEU A 204 -5.41 -9.06 -17.45
CA LEU A 204 -5.89 -8.20 -16.37
C LEU A 204 -7.42 -8.02 -16.41
N GLY A 205 -8.00 -7.92 -17.62
CA GLY A 205 -9.45 -7.90 -17.80
C GLY A 205 -10.15 -9.20 -17.39
N ARG A 206 -9.53 -10.35 -17.66
CA ARG A 206 -10.01 -11.66 -17.18
C ARG A 206 -9.88 -11.77 -15.66
N ALA A 207 -8.76 -11.33 -15.11
CA ALA A 207 -8.51 -11.33 -13.68
C ALA A 207 -9.61 -10.57 -12.91
N ALA A 208 -9.98 -9.37 -13.37
CA ALA A 208 -11.03 -8.56 -12.75
C ALA A 208 -12.37 -9.33 -12.61
N VAL A 209 -12.76 -10.11 -13.63
CA VAL A 209 -14.02 -10.88 -13.57
C VAL A 209 -13.89 -12.21 -12.85
N CYS A 210 -12.70 -12.83 -12.82
CA CYS A 210 -12.45 -14.06 -12.06
C CYS A 210 -12.70 -13.85 -10.57
N LEU A 211 -12.35 -12.68 -10.04
CA LEU A 211 -12.53 -12.32 -8.63
C LEU A 211 -13.99 -12.18 -8.18
N ARG A 212 -14.95 -12.19 -9.12
CA ARG A 212 -16.38 -12.27 -8.79
C ARG A 212 -16.77 -13.64 -8.24
N ASP A 213 -16.05 -14.71 -8.59
CA ASP A 213 -16.30 -16.04 -8.04
C ASP A 213 -15.58 -16.18 -6.70
N VAL A 214 -16.36 -16.25 -5.61
CA VAL A 214 -15.86 -16.33 -4.24
C VAL A 214 -14.85 -17.47 -4.05
N ARG A 215 -15.05 -18.61 -4.71
CA ARG A 215 -14.13 -19.75 -4.56
C ARG A 215 -12.78 -19.50 -5.22
N VAL A 216 -12.77 -18.79 -6.34
CA VAL A 216 -11.52 -18.40 -7.01
C VAL A 216 -10.78 -17.35 -6.16
N ARG A 217 -11.52 -16.36 -5.65
CA ARG A 217 -10.98 -15.33 -4.75
C ARG A 217 -10.38 -15.95 -3.49
N ASP A 218 -11.11 -16.84 -2.83
CA ASP A 218 -10.68 -17.44 -1.56
C ASP A 218 -9.53 -18.43 -1.78
N ALA A 219 -9.50 -19.15 -2.91
CA ALA A 219 -8.36 -19.98 -3.29
C ALA A 219 -7.08 -19.14 -3.49
N LEU A 220 -7.20 -17.95 -4.07
CA LEU A 220 -6.08 -17.01 -4.19
C LEU A 220 -5.60 -16.52 -2.81
N ILE A 221 -6.51 -16.25 -1.87
CA ILE A 221 -6.15 -15.91 -0.49
C ILE A 221 -5.38 -17.07 0.15
N ILE A 222 -5.87 -18.31 0.06
CA ILE A 222 -5.18 -19.50 0.57
C ILE A 222 -3.79 -19.64 -0.04
N GLN A 223 -3.64 -19.36 -1.34
CA GLN A 223 -2.34 -19.39 -2.02
C GLN A 223 -1.36 -18.35 -1.46
N TRP A 224 -1.80 -17.11 -1.21
CA TRP A 224 -0.96 -16.08 -0.57
C TRP A 224 -0.62 -16.39 0.88
N LEU A 225 -1.56 -17.00 1.60
CA LEU A 225 -1.35 -17.56 2.93
C LEU A 225 -0.65 -18.93 2.87
N GLY A 226 0.18 -19.21 1.86
CA GLY A 226 1.04 -20.39 1.80
C GLY A 226 0.33 -21.75 1.97
N GLY A 227 -0.96 -21.83 1.64
CA GLY A 227 -1.73 -23.06 1.72
C GLY A 227 -1.25 -24.12 0.72
N SER A 228 -1.51 -25.39 1.03
CA SER A 228 -1.13 -26.51 0.16
C SER A 228 -1.93 -26.50 -1.15
N ALA A 229 -1.39 -27.13 -2.20
CA ALA A 229 -2.13 -27.32 -3.46
C ALA A 229 -3.46 -28.06 -3.27
N ARG A 230 -3.53 -28.93 -2.25
CA ARG A 230 -4.76 -29.64 -1.86
C ARG A 230 -5.79 -28.70 -1.24
N ALA A 231 -5.38 -27.85 -0.29
CA ALA A 231 -6.26 -26.84 0.31
C ALA A 231 -6.80 -25.87 -0.74
N ILE A 232 -5.96 -25.43 -1.69
CA ILE A 232 -6.37 -24.60 -2.82
C ILE A 232 -7.44 -25.32 -3.67
N GLY A 233 -7.20 -26.60 -4.01
CA GLY A 233 -8.16 -27.42 -4.75
C GLY A 233 -9.49 -27.60 -4.03
N ASP A 234 -9.45 -27.83 -2.70
CA ASP A 234 -10.64 -27.97 -1.86
C ASP A 234 -11.51 -26.71 -1.89
N VAL A 235 -10.91 -25.51 -1.78
CA VAL A 235 -11.66 -24.25 -1.86
C VAL A 235 -12.30 -24.06 -3.23
N LEU A 236 -11.59 -24.36 -4.34
CA LEU A 236 -12.16 -24.28 -5.69
C LEU A 236 -13.39 -25.20 -5.88
N GLU A 237 -13.37 -26.36 -5.22
CA GLU A 237 -14.47 -27.33 -5.23
C GLU A 237 -15.57 -26.99 -4.20
N GLY A 238 -15.31 -26.02 -3.31
CA GLY A 238 -16.24 -25.54 -2.29
C GLY A 238 -16.29 -26.44 -1.05
N ARG A 239 -15.21 -27.18 -0.78
CA ARG A 239 -15.05 -27.99 0.42
C ARG A 239 -14.38 -27.15 1.52
N SER A 240 -14.95 -27.20 2.72
CA SER A 240 -14.33 -26.68 3.93
C SER A 240 -13.62 -27.82 4.67
N THR A 241 -12.33 -27.99 4.43
CA THR A 241 -11.52 -29.06 5.05
C THR A 241 -10.66 -28.53 6.19
N ALA A 242 -10.11 -29.45 6.99
CA ALA A 242 -9.19 -29.09 8.09
C ALA A 242 -7.96 -28.35 7.57
N GLU A 243 -7.44 -28.72 6.39
CA GLU A 243 -6.29 -28.05 5.76
C GLU A 243 -6.60 -26.59 5.36
N VAL A 244 -7.80 -26.33 4.85
CA VAL A 244 -8.26 -24.96 4.55
C VAL A 244 -8.37 -24.14 5.83
N SER A 245 -8.95 -24.72 6.88
CA SER A 245 -9.10 -24.07 8.17
C SER A 245 -7.73 -23.77 8.80
N GLN A 246 -6.78 -24.71 8.72
CA GLN A 246 -5.42 -24.55 9.21
C GLN A 246 -4.66 -23.44 8.49
N ALA A 247 -4.84 -23.28 7.17
CA ALA A 247 -4.20 -22.20 6.43
C ALA A 247 -4.70 -20.81 6.89
N LEU A 248 -6.02 -20.66 7.09
CA LEU A 248 -6.62 -19.42 7.58
C LEU A 248 -6.27 -19.15 9.04
N ASP A 249 -6.50 -20.12 9.93
CA ASP A 249 -6.20 -20.03 11.35
C ASP A 249 -4.71 -19.82 11.60
N GLY A 250 -3.85 -20.41 10.78
CA GLY A 250 -2.40 -20.21 10.88
C GLY A 250 -2.00 -18.75 10.68
N ALA A 251 -2.63 -18.04 9.74
CA ALA A 251 -2.36 -16.61 9.56
C ALA A 251 -2.74 -15.77 10.81
N LEU A 252 -3.76 -16.21 11.55
CA LEU A 252 -4.29 -15.50 12.71
C LEU A 252 -3.69 -15.95 14.04
N ARG A 253 -3.23 -17.20 14.18
CA ARG A 253 -2.86 -17.80 15.48
C ARG A 253 -1.47 -18.43 15.53
N ASP A 254 -0.94 -18.90 14.40
CA ASP A 254 0.35 -19.59 14.38
C ASP A 254 1.51 -18.59 14.39
N VAL A 255 2.04 -18.33 15.59
CA VAL A 255 3.18 -17.41 15.77
C VAL A 255 4.44 -17.92 15.07
N ASP A 256 4.60 -19.23 14.92
CA ASP A 256 5.76 -19.86 14.26
C ASP A 256 5.68 -19.82 12.73
N ARG A 257 4.57 -19.33 12.19
CA ARG A 257 4.41 -19.05 10.77
C ARG A 257 5.42 -18.01 10.29
N PRO A 258 6.12 -18.24 9.16
CA PRO A 258 7.06 -17.27 8.63
C PRO A 258 6.33 -16.03 8.11
N ALA A 259 6.94 -14.86 8.31
CA ALA A 259 6.48 -13.61 7.72
C ALA A 259 6.39 -13.74 6.18
N PRO A 260 5.42 -13.08 5.52
CA PRO A 260 5.39 -13.03 4.08
C PRO A 260 6.66 -12.38 3.53
N ARG A 261 7.09 -12.83 2.35
CA ARG A 261 8.22 -12.19 1.67
C ARG A 261 7.76 -10.81 1.17
N PRO A 262 8.42 -9.69 1.56
CA PRO A 262 7.98 -8.35 1.17
C PRO A 262 7.87 -8.16 -0.35
N GLY A 263 8.74 -8.82 -1.12
CA GLY A 263 8.71 -8.78 -2.59
C GLY A 263 7.43 -9.39 -3.20
N ASP A 264 6.88 -10.44 -2.57
CA ASP A 264 5.69 -11.14 -3.06
C ASP A 264 4.43 -10.32 -2.74
N VAL A 265 4.32 -9.78 -1.53
CA VAL A 265 3.21 -8.88 -1.14
C VAL A 265 3.20 -7.64 -2.04
N ARG A 266 4.36 -7.00 -2.25
CA ARG A 266 4.49 -5.85 -3.13
C ARG A 266 4.03 -6.16 -4.56
N ARG A 267 4.41 -7.33 -5.10
CA ARG A 267 3.99 -7.77 -6.44
C ARG A 267 2.47 -7.96 -6.51
N ALA A 268 1.87 -8.59 -5.51
CA ALA A 268 0.43 -8.82 -5.45
C ALA A 268 -0.36 -7.50 -5.30
N LEU A 269 0.14 -6.55 -4.51
CA LEU A 269 -0.45 -5.21 -4.37
C LEU A 269 -0.35 -4.40 -5.67
N MET A 270 0.79 -4.45 -6.36
CA MET A 270 0.96 -3.85 -7.69
C MET A 270 0.01 -4.46 -8.71
N TRP A 271 -0.18 -5.78 -8.67
CA TRP A 271 -1.16 -6.46 -9.49
C TRP A 271 -2.59 -6.00 -9.19
N CYS A 272 -3.00 -5.90 -7.91
CA CYS A 272 -4.32 -5.38 -7.53
C CYS A 272 -4.56 -3.99 -8.14
N ARG A 273 -3.57 -3.10 -8.10
CA ARG A 273 -3.65 -1.76 -8.71
C ARG A 273 -3.84 -1.81 -10.23
N ARG A 274 -3.05 -2.64 -10.94
CA ARG A 274 -3.16 -2.83 -12.39
C ARG A 274 -4.53 -3.36 -12.80
N VAL A 275 -5.06 -4.34 -12.07
CA VAL A 275 -6.42 -4.87 -12.29
C VAL A 275 -7.47 -3.79 -12.02
N ASN A 276 -7.33 -3.03 -10.93
CA ASN A 276 -8.28 -1.96 -10.56
C ASN A 276 -8.36 -0.84 -11.62
N ALA A 277 -7.21 -0.43 -12.18
CA ALA A 277 -7.13 0.59 -13.22
C ALA A 277 -7.91 0.20 -14.50
N LEU A 278 -8.05 -1.10 -14.77
CA LEU A 278 -8.79 -1.64 -15.91
C LEU A 278 -10.23 -2.08 -15.56
N ALA A 279 -10.53 -2.29 -14.29
CA ALA A 279 -11.78 -2.85 -13.82
C ALA A 279 -12.96 -1.87 -13.93
N ARG A 280 -14.14 -2.41 -14.30
CA ARG A 280 -15.41 -1.70 -14.21
C ARG A 280 -15.74 -1.45 -12.73
N LYS A 281 -16.47 -0.36 -12.44
CA LYS A 281 -16.85 0.02 -11.06
C LYS A 281 -17.42 -1.15 -10.23
N ARG A 282 -18.32 -1.95 -10.82
CA ARG A 282 -18.96 -3.11 -10.16
C ARG A 282 -18.00 -4.26 -9.81
N ASP A 283 -16.78 -4.25 -10.36
CA ASP A 283 -15.78 -5.30 -10.19
C ASP A 283 -14.66 -4.89 -9.21
N ARG A 284 -14.73 -3.67 -8.64
CA ARG A 284 -13.64 -3.11 -7.82
C ARG A 284 -13.63 -3.59 -6.37
N ALA A 285 -14.81 -3.84 -5.78
CA ALA A 285 -14.93 -4.30 -4.40
C ALA A 285 -14.03 -5.51 -4.06
N PRO A 286 -14.05 -6.63 -4.83
CA PRO A 286 -13.14 -7.75 -4.57
C PRO A 286 -11.65 -7.37 -4.63
N ILE A 287 -11.27 -6.47 -5.53
CA ILE A 287 -9.87 -6.09 -5.73
C ILE A 287 -9.35 -5.31 -4.52
N HIS A 288 -10.12 -4.33 -4.04
CA HIS A 288 -9.80 -3.58 -2.83
C HIS A 288 -9.80 -4.48 -1.58
N ALA A 289 -10.73 -5.44 -1.49
CA ALA A 289 -10.76 -6.38 -0.37
C ALA A 289 -9.52 -7.31 -0.35
N LEU A 290 -9.04 -7.78 -1.51
CA LEU A 290 -7.79 -8.53 -1.59
C LEU A 290 -6.58 -7.68 -1.23
N ALA A 291 -6.54 -6.41 -1.65
CA ALA A 291 -5.49 -5.49 -1.22
C ALA A 291 -5.50 -5.27 0.30
N ALA A 292 -6.67 -5.23 0.93
CA ALA A 292 -6.81 -5.15 2.38
C ALA A 292 -6.25 -6.39 3.08
N VAL A 293 -6.53 -7.60 2.59
CA VAL A 293 -5.95 -8.85 3.10
C VAL A 293 -4.43 -8.84 3.00
N LEU A 294 -3.87 -8.40 1.86
CA LEU A 294 -2.42 -8.32 1.66
C LEU A 294 -1.75 -7.31 2.60
N HIS A 295 -2.34 -6.13 2.75
CA HIS A 295 -1.84 -5.13 3.69
C HIS A 295 -1.90 -5.63 5.12
N TRP A 296 -3.00 -6.29 5.52
CA TRP A 296 -3.11 -6.89 6.84
C TRP A 296 -2.01 -7.94 7.04
N TYR A 297 -1.84 -8.86 6.09
CA TYR A 297 -0.87 -9.94 6.19
C TYR A 297 0.59 -9.47 6.24
N ASP A 298 0.90 -8.31 5.63
CA ASP A 298 2.21 -7.63 5.70
C ASP A 298 2.39 -6.77 6.96
N GLY A 299 1.40 -6.74 7.86
CA GLY A 299 1.45 -5.97 9.11
C GLY A 299 1.04 -4.50 8.99
N ALA A 300 0.54 -4.10 7.83
CA ALA A 300 0.20 -2.72 7.49
C ALA A 300 -1.28 -2.44 7.83
N LEU A 301 -1.64 -2.46 9.13
CA LEU A 301 -3.04 -2.39 9.60
C LEU A 301 -3.79 -1.15 9.12
N ASP A 302 -3.16 0.02 9.15
CA ASP A 302 -3.79 1.25 8.65
C ASP A 302 -4.14 1.13 7.17
N GLN A 303 -3.21 0.63 6.36
CA GLN A 303 -3.39 0.45 4.92
C GLN A 303 -4.44 -0.62 4.62
N ALA A 304 -4.52 -1.66 5.46
CA ALA A 304 -5.56 -2.67 5.39
C ALA A 304 -6.94 -2.06 5.66
N SER A 305 -7.07 -1.26 6.72
CA SER A 305 -8.30 -0.54 7.06
C SER A 305 -8.77 0.37 5.93
N VAL A 306 -7.86 1.15 5.34
CA VAL A 306 -8.25 2.03 4.23
C VAL A 306 -8.67 1.24 2.98
N ALA A 307 -7.93 0.19 2.61
CA ALA A 307 -8.30 -0.65 1.46
C ALA A 307 -9.65 -1.37 1.69
N ALA A 308 -9.93 -1.80 2.93
CA ALA A 308 -11.24 -2.34 3.29
C ALA A 308 -12.35 -1.30 3.11
N GLN A 309 -12.12 -0.05 3.54
CA GLN A 309 -13.09 1.04 3.36
C GLN A 309 -13.30 1.40 1.89
N GLU A 310 -12.28 1.31 1.03
CA GLU A 310 -12.43 1.47 -0.42
C GLU A 310 -13.31 0.37 -1.03
N ALA A 311 -13.14 -0.88 -0.59
CA ALA A 311 -14.00 -1.99 -1.00
C ALA A 311 -15.45 -1.75 -0.57
N LEU A 312 -15.66 -1.33 0.69
CA LEU A 312 -17.00 -1.01 1.22
C LEU A 312 -17.62 0.19 0.50
N THR A 313 -16.83 1.16 0.07
CA THR A 313 -17.32 2.27 -0.76
C THR A 313 -17.82 1.79 -2.12
N CYS A 314 -17.19 0.75 -2.69
CA CYS A 314 -17.66 0.12 -3.93
C CYS A 314 -18.92 -0.74 -3.71
N ASP A 315 -18.98 -1.46 -2.60
CA ASP A 315 -20.08 -2.32 -2.19
C ASP A 315 -20.15 -2.40 -0.66
N HIS A 316 -21.14 -1.74 -0.06
CA HIS A 316 -21.27 -1.60 1.40
C HIS A 316 -21.49 -2.94 2.11
N GLY A 317 -21.95 -3.97 1.38
CA GLY A 317 -22.20 -5.32 1.91
C GLY A 317 -21.07 -6.31 1.65
N TYR A 318 -19.91 -5.87 1.16
CA TYR A 318 -18.83 -6.79 0.77
C TYR A 318 -18.18 -7.46 1.98
N SER A 319 -18.61 -8.70 2.28
CA SER A 319 -18.32 -9.42 3.53
C SER A 319 -16.83 -9.51 3.89
N LEU A 320 -15.96 -9.81 2.92
CA LEU A 320 -14.51 -9.89 3.16
C LEU A 320 -13.92 -8.56 3.62
N ALA A 321 -14.41 -7.44 3.08
CA ALA A 321 -13.94 -6.12 3.49
C ALA A 321 -14.40 -5.79 4.91
N GLY A 322 -15.64 -6.14 5.27
CA GLY A 322 -16.13 -6.02 6.65
C GLY A 322 -15.28 -6.81 7.64
N LEU A 323 -14.98 -8.07 7.32
CA LEU A 323 -14.12 -8.92 8.16
C LEU A 323 -12.74 -8.32 8.41
N ILE A 324 -12.08 -7.79 7.36
CA ILE A 324 -10.77 -7.16 7.52
C ILE A 324 -10.88 -5.82 8.28
N ALA A 325 -11.94 -5.05 8.07
CA ALA A 325 -12.19 -3.82 8.83
C ALA A 325 -12.35 -4.12 10.34
N ASP A 326 -13.11 -5.15 10.69
CA ASP A 326 -13.29 -5.59 12.09
C ASP A 326 -11.97 -6.06 12.71
N VAL A 327 -11.18 -6.84 11.96
CA VAL A 327 -9.84 -7.28 12.36
C VAL A 327 -8.91 -6.09 12.64
N CYS A 328 -8.92 -5.08 11.77
CA CYS A 328 -8.10 -3.88 11.95
C CYS A 328 -8.60 -3.04 13.14
N ALA A 329 -9.92 -2.88 13.30
CA ALA A 329 -10.51 -2.13 14.41
C ALA A 329 -10.20 -2.77 15.78
N ALA A 330 -10.08 -4.10 15.82
CA ALA A 330 -9.67 -4.85 17.00
C ALA A 330 -8.14 -4.84 17.25
N GLY A 331 -7.34 -4.22 16.37
CA GLY A 331 -5.88 -4.22 16.48
C GLY A 331 -5.25 -5.61 16.31
N LEU A 332 -5.95 -6.54 15.66
CA LEU A 332 -5.47 -7.92 15.52
C LEU A 332 -4.44 -8.02 14.40
N GLU A 333 -3.17 -8.04 14.80
CA GLU A 333 -2.03 -8.28 13.91
C GLU A 333 -1.99 -9.73 13.39
N PRO A 334 -1.34 -9.98 12.24
CA PRO A 334 -0.98 -11.34 11.83
C PRO A 334 -0.16 -12.06 12.88
N ALA A 335 -0.31 -13.38 12.97
CA ALA A 335 0.33 -14.16 14.02
C ALA A 335 1.86 -14.02 14.06
N TRP A 336 2.50 -13.92 12.89
CA TRP A 336 3.95 -13.81 12.78
C TRP A 336 4.53 -12.52 13.38
N MET A 337 3.72 -11.46 13.57
CA MET A 337 4.16 -10.20 14.18
C MET A 337 4.21 -10.24 15.70
N ARG A 338 3.47 -11.17 16.32
CA ARG A 338 3.36 -11.26 17.79
C ARG A 338 4.44 -12.13 18.43
N ARG A 339 5.58 -12.28 17.75
CA ARG A 339 6.76 -12.97 18.25
C ARG A 339 7.57 -12.09 19.18
#